data_AF-A0A0N0D6A8-F1
#
_entry.id   AF-A0A0N0D6A8-F1
#
_cell.length_a   1.000
_cell.length_b   1.000
_cell.length_c   1.000
_cell.angle_alpha   90.00
_cell.angle_beta   90.00
_cell.angle_gamma   90.00
#
_symmetry.space_group_name_H-M   'P 1'
#
loop_
_entity.id
_entity.type
_entity.pdbx_description
1 polymer ?
#
loop_
_entity_poly.entity_id
_entity_poly.type
_entity_poly.pdbx_seq_one_letter_code
_entity_poly.pdbx_strand_id
1 'polypeptide(L)'
;MNKCEKYNNIENENDIEIYDSKHLPLVKEFADRIDLVETINNLVPSEMGIDPGTMILALILDTLSGRTPLYRLEEFFENQDTEVLLGKTVSNETFADHNVARVLDKVYEAGTMKIFSEISRNALEFFNIDSSHVSFDTTSVNVYGNYEHYSKDVEDASLKITNGYSKDHRPDLKQFLISMLCVDGNIPIFGKTEDGNASDKKVNNAVLSHISKHMSEHGLEKGAFIYIADSALVSEDNLKEIGEETKFITRLPATYKECERVISEAVSEKKWEDIGVLSITKATKNRPATSYKGYESEVELYGKKYRAVVIHSSAHDKRRQKKIERELKSNKELLESEKKKITKKEFFCKRDATEELKGV
;
A
#
# COMPACT_ATOMS: atom_id res chain seq x y z
N MET A 1 68.29 5.98 -26.98
CA MET A 1 68.54 7.07 -26.02
C MET A 1 67.26 7.88 -25.90
N ASN A 2 66.57 7.65 -24.78
CA ASN A 2 65.43 8.31 -24.15
C ASN A 2 64.64 9.40 -24.88
N LYS A 3 63.31 9.20 -24.91
CA LYS A 3 62.33 10.17 -24.40
C LYS A 3 61.16 9.41 -23.76
N CYS A 4 61.49 8.71 -22.67
CA CYS A 4 60.56 8.34 -21.62
C CYS A 4 60.86 9.37 -20.52
N GLU A 5 60.08 10.45 -20.45
CA GLU A 5 60.20 11.40 -19.34
C GLU A 5 58.88 12.16 -19.14
N LYS A 6 58.34 11.96 -17.94
CA LYS A 6 57.41 12.81 -17.18
C LYS A 6 55.90 12.64 -17.40
N TYR A 7 55.41 11.45 -17.05
CA TYR A 7 54.21 11.32 -16.22
C TYR A 7 54.63 10.84 -14.83
N ASN A 8 55.32 11.68 -14.08
CA ASN A 8 55.53 11.52 -12.65
C ASN A 8 55.15 12.86 -12.04
N ASN A 9 53.92 12.95 -11.52
CA ASN A 9 53.47 13.87 -10.48
C ASN A 9 52.01 13.53 -10.12
N ILE A 10 51.80 12.31 -9.63
CA ILE A 10 50.73 12.05 -8.64
C ILE A 10 51.47 11.89 -7.32
N GLU A 11 51.95 13.01 -6.77
CA GLU A 11 52.49 13.06 -5.41
C GLU A 11 51.30 13.19 -4.45
N ASN A 12 50.66 12.04 -4.16
CA ASN A 12 49.90 11.69 -2.93
C ASN A 12 48.89 10.58 -3.27
N GLU A 13 49.32 9.32 -3.27
CA GLU A 13 48.38 8.17 -3.26
C GLU A 13 47.55 8.08 -1.95
N ASN A 14 47.83 8.94 -0.97
CA ASN A 14 47.16 8.96 0.34
C ASN A 14 45.92 9.88 0.42
N ASP A 15 45.58 10.64 -0.63
CA ASP A 15 44.45 11.59 -0.63
C ASP A 15 43.38 11.24 -1.68
N ILE A 16 43.24 9.96 -2.07
CA ILE A 16 42.13 9.52 -2.91
C ILE A 16 41.00 9.02 -2.00
N GLU A 17 40.01 9.86 -1.79
CA GLU A 17 38.75 9.45 -1.17
C GLU A 17 37.82 8.84 -2.22
N ILE A 18 37.44 7.57 -2.02
CA ILE A 18 36.56 6.82 -2.93
C ILE A 18 35.18 6.72 -2.30
N TYR A 19 34.18 7.23 -3.03
CA TYR A 19 32.78 7.17 -2.63
C TYR A 19 31.98 6.28 -3.60
N ASP A 20 31.11 5.42 -3.05
CA ASP A 20 30.29 4.48 -3.83
C ASP A 20 28.86 5.00 -3.99
N SER A 21 28.45 5.26 -5.23
CA SER A 21 27.09 5.68 -5.58
C SER A 21 26.05 4.55 -5.54
N LYS A 22 26.48 3.30 -5.33
CA LYS A 22 25.61 2.11 -5.20
C LYS A 22 24.56 2.02 -6.31
N HIS A 23 23.28 1.91 -5.95
CA HIS A 23 22.14 1.80 -6.86
C HIS A 23 21.59 3.15 -7.34
N LEU A 24 22.12 4.28 -6.86
CA LEU A 24 21.58 5.61 -7.17
C LEU A 24 21.64 5.99 -8.66
N PRO A 25 22.70 5.65 -9.43
CA PRO A 25 22.70 5.88 -10.87
C PRO A 25 21.57 5.14 -11.60
N LEU A 26 21.18 3.95 -11.12
CA LEU A 26 20.03 3.23 -11.67
C LEU A 26 18.72 3.99 -11.38
N VAL A 27 18.56 4.53 -10.17
CA VAL A 27 17.39 5.35 -9.81
C VAL A 27 17.30 6.59 -10.69
N LYS A 28 18.43 7.28 -10.91
CA LYS A 28 18.49 8.41 -11.86
C LYS A 28 18.02 7.98 -13.24
N GLU A 29 18.51 6.86 -13.75
CA GLU A 29 18.12 6.42 -15.08
C GLU A 29 16.62 6.09 -15.21
N PHE A 30 15.97 5.64 -14.12
CA PHE A 30 14.51 5.55 -14.08
C PHE A 30 13.83 6.92 -14.05
N ALA A 31 14.38 7.88 -13.28
CA ALA A 31 13.86 9.24 -13.22
C ALA A 31 13.90 9.94 -14.59
N ASP A 32 14.93 9.69 -15.40
CA ASP A 32 15.04 10.22 -16.77
C ASP A 32 14.00 9.61 -17.70
N ARG A 33 13.81 8.30 -17.62
CA ARG A 33 12.83 7.59 -18.46
C ARG A 33 11.40 8.05 -18.25
N ILE A 34 11.07 8.48 -17.03
CA ILE A 34 9.74 9.02 -16.69
C ILE A 34 9.68 10.55 -16.78
N ASP A 35 10.74 11.18 -17.30
CA ASP A 35 10.87 12.63 -17.45
C ASP A 35 10.63 13.43 -16.16
N LEU A 36 11.12 12.91 -15.03
CA LEU A 36 10.83 13.43 -13.69
C LEU A 36 11.22 14.91 -13.54
N VAL A 37 12.46 15.24 -13.89
CA VAL A 37 13.04 16.57 -13.63
C VAL A 37 12.34 17.64 -14.48
N GLU A 38 12.22 17.40 -15.78
CA GLU A 38 11.58 18.37 -16.69
C GLU A 38 10.08 18.52 -16.42
N THR A 39 9.39 17.42 -16.10
CA THR A 39 7.97 17.48 -15.70
C THR A 39 7.78 18.37 -14.47
N ILE A 40 8.62 18.23 -13.44
CA ILE A 40 8.55 19.10 -12.26
C ILE A 40 8.91 20.54 -12.61
N ASN A 41 9.97 20.77 -13.41
CA ASN A 41 10.40 22.11 -13.78
C ASN A 41 9.32 22.87 -14.57
N ASN A 42 8.58 22.17 -15.43
CA ASN A 42 7.46 22.74 -16.18
C ASN A 42 6.26 23.08 -15.29
N LEU A 43 5.99 22.25 -14.27
CA LEU A 43 4.85 22.44 -13.36
C LEU A 43 5.15 23.42 -12.22
N VAL A 44 6.42 23.56 -11.85
CA VAL A 44 6.90 24.33 -10.69
C VAL A 44 7.94 25.34 -11.16
N PRO A 45 7.52 26.45 -11.79
CA PRO A 45 8.46 27.48 -12.24
C PRO A 45 9.18 28.12 -11.05
N SER A 46 10.49 28.31 -11.18
CA SER A 46 11.31 28.91 -10.14
C SER A 46 12.44 29.77 -10.68
N GLU A 47 12.72 30.86 -9.97
CA GLU A 47 13.87 31.75 -10.20
C GLU A 47 15.02 31.45 -9.23
N MET A 48 14.94 30.34 -8.49
CA MET A 48 16.01 29.90 -7.60
C MET A 48 17.24 29.47 -8.41
N GLY A 49 18.43 29.51 -7.80
CA GLY A 49 19.67 29.05 -8.46
C GLY A 49 19.69 27.56 -8.79
N ILE A 50 18.80 26.78 -8.17
CA ILE A 50 18.54 25.38 -8.47
C ILE A 50 17.09 25.22 -8.91
N ASP A 51 16.87 24.45 -9.97
CA ASP A 51 15.52 24.13 -10.42
C ASP A 51 14.86 23.10 -9.49
N PRO A 52 13.53 23.20 -9.29
CA PRO A 52 12.80 22.31 -8.39
C PRO A 52 12.92 20.82 -8.75
N GLY A 53 12.94 20.47 -10.04
CA GLY A 53 13.07 19.09 -10.51
C GLY A 53 14.37 18.45 -10.05
N THR A 54 15.49 19.14 -10.16
CA THR A 54 16.79 18.66 -9.66
C THR A 54 16.79 18.49 -8.14
N MET A 55 16.22 19.44 -7.39
CA MET A 55 16.11 19.32 -5.94
C MET A 55 15.23 18.14 -5.52
N ILE A 56 14.14 17.87 -6.23
CA ILE A 56 13.26 16.72 -5.94
C ILE A 56 13.94 15.40 -6.30
N LEU A 57 14.66 15.33 -7.42
CA LEU A 57 15.49 14.17 -7.76
C LEU A 57 16.51 13.90 -6.64
N ALA A 58 17.19 14.93 -6.15
CA ALA A 58 18.14 14.82 -5.05
C ALA A 58 17.48 14.24 -3.77
N LEU A 59 16.29 14.72 -3.40
CA LEU A 59 15.51 14.20 -2.27
C LEU A 59 15.08 12.74 -2.45
N ILE A 60 14.74 12.33 -3.67
CA ILE A 60 14.39 10.94 -3.99
C ILE A 60 15.61 10.02 -3.84
N LEU A 61 16.77 10.44 -4.35
CA LEU A 61 18.02 9.70 -4.22
C LEU A 61 18.44 9.54 -2.76
N ASP A 62 18.39 10.63 -1.97
CA ASP A 62 18.65 10.58 -0.53
C ASP A 62 17.68 9.61 0.18
N THR A 63 16.37 9.73 -0.10
CA THR A 63 15.35 8.87 0.51
C THR A 63 15.59 7.39 0.21
N LEU A 64 16.00 7.04 -1.01
CA LEU A 64 16.28 5.67 -1.42
C LEU A 64 17.67 5.16 -1.02
N SER A 65 18.53 6.03 -0.47
CA SER A 65 19.85 5.67 0.05
C SER A 65 19.89 5.46 1.58
N GLY A 66 18.81 5.79 2.29
CA GLY A 66 18.73 5.66 3.75
C GLY A 66 18.02 6.83 4.45
N ARG A 67 17.66 7.89 3.71
CA ARG A 67 16.98 9.11 4.17
C ARG A 67 17.76 9.86 5.24
N THR A 68 18.29 11.01 4.84
CA THR A 68 18.94 11.97 5.74
C THR A 68 17.90 12.96 6.28
N PRO A 69 18.01 13.45 7.52
CA PRO A 69 17.20 14.58 7.96
C PRO A 69 17.39 15.77 7.02
N LEU A 70 16.30 16.47 6.64
CA LEU A 70 16.35 17.51 5.60
C LEU A 70 17.38 18.61 5.85
N TYR A 71 17.67 18.93 7.11
CA TYR A 71 18.68 19.92 7.50
C TYR A 71 20.12 19.45 7.37
N ARG A 72 20.35 18.19 6.98
CA ARG A 72 21.66 17.58 6.72
C ARG A 72 21.78 17.08 5.27
N LEU A 73 20.87 17.48 4.39
CA LEU A 73 20.94 17.08 2.99
C LEU A 73 22.23 17.62 2.32
N GLU A 74 22.69 18.79 2.74
CA GLU A 74 24.00 19.34 2.38
C GLU A 74 25.15 18.38 2.74
N GLU A 75 25.19 17.86 3.97
CA GLU A 75 26.21 16.89 4.42
C GLU A 75 26.16 15.59 3.59
N PHE A 76 24.96 15.17 3.17
CA PHE A 76 24.81 14.00 2.31
C PHE A 76 25.49 14.23 0.95
N PHE A 77 25.29 15.40 0.34
CA PHE A 77 25.81 15.74 -1.00
C PHE A 77 27.28 16.19 -1.01
N GLU A 78 27.92 16.42 0.14
CA GLU A 78 29.38 16.65 0.22
C GLU A 78 30.18 15.54 -0.46
N ASN A 79 29.69 14.31 -0.35
CA ASN A 79 30.40 13.10 -0.77
C ASN A 79 29.70 12.37 -1.93
N GLN A 80 28.87 13.08 -2.70
CA GLN A 80 28.16 12.53 -3.86
C GLN A 80 28.67 13.13 -5.16
N ASP A 81 28.75 12.30 -6.20
CA ASP A 81 28.98 12.76 -7.57
C ASP A 81 27.67 13.34 -8.13
N THR A 82 27.51 14.66 -8.01
CA THR A 82 26.32 15.36 -8.51
C THR A 82 26.21 15.34 -10.03
N GLU A 83 27.33 15.28 -10.76
CA GLU A 83 27.31 15.18 -12.21
C GLU A 83 26.68 13.85 -12.66
N VAL A 84 27.08 12.74 -12.05
CA VAL A 84 26.50 11.42 -12.34
C VAL A 84 25.05 11.30 -11.84
N LEU A 85 24.77 11.79 -10.63
CA LEU A 85 23.47 11.57 -9.98
C LEU A 85 22.38 12.54 -10.43
N LEU A 86 22.74 13.78 -10.78
CA LEU A 86 21.82 14.86 -11.11
C LEU A 86 21.95 15.33 -12.56
N GLY A 87 22.93 14.83 -13.30
CA GLY A 87 23.21 15.23 -14.69
C GLY A 87 23.92 16.58 -14.82
N LYS A 88 24.34 17.17 -13.70
CA LYS A 88 25.07 18.45 -13.67
C LYS A 88 25.81 18.64 -12.35
N THR A 89 26.91 19.37 -12.40
CA THR A 89 27.66 19.77 -11.21
C THR A 89 26.85 20.79 -10.39
N VAL A 90 26.53 20.42 -9.16
CA VAL A 90 25.86 21.28 -8.17
C VAL A 90 26.68 21.28 -6.90
N SER A 91 26.92 22.45 -6.31
CA SER A 91 27.62 22.52 -5.02
C SER A 91 26.68 22.08 -3.89
N ASN A 92 27.24 21.40 -2.89
CA ASN A 92 26.50 20.82 -1.78
C ASN A 92 25.68 21.87 -1.01
N GLU A 93 26.18 23.12 -0.88
CA GLU A 93 25.49 24.21 -0.18
C GLU A 93 24.14 24.57 -0.81
N THR A 94 23.92 24.18 -2.07
CA THR A 94 22.62 24.31 -2.75
C THR A 94 21.53 23.51 -2.02
N PHE A 95 21.89 22.39 -1.39
CA PHE A 95 20.98 21.50 -0.64
C PHE A 95 20.77 21.90 0.82
N ALA A 96 21.14 23.14 1.18
CA ALA A 96 20.81 23.70 2.47
C ALA A 96 19.30 23.70 2.74
N ASP A 97 18.95 23.56 4.02
CA ASP A 97 17.59 23.36 4.53
C ASP A 97 16.55 24.37 4.00
N HIS A 98 16.93 25.64 3.89
CA HIS A 98 16.07 26.72 3.43
C HIS A 98 15.78 26.65 1.92
N ASN A 99 16.70 26.14 1.10
CA ASN A 99 16.44 25.90 -0.31
C ASN A 99 15.51 24.69 -0.49
N VAL A 100 15.76 23.62 0.26
CA VAL A 100 14.88 22.45 0.31
C VAL A 100 13.46 22.85 0.71
N ALA A 101 13.31 23.62 1.80
CA ALA A 101 12.02 24.09 2.28
C ALA A 101 11.27 24.92 1.23
N ARG A 102 11.93 25.90 0.61
CA ARG A 102 11.32 26.74 -0.44
C ARG A 102 10.87 25.93 -1.66
N VAL A 103 11.64 24.91 -2.06
CA VAL A 103 11.22 24.03 -3.15
C VAL A 103 9.99 23.22 -2.76
N LEU A 104 9.96 22.67 -1.54
CA LEU A 104 8.79 21.93 -1.05
C LEU A 104 7.53 22.81 -0.96
N ASP A 105 7.67 24.07 -0.54
CA ASP A 105 6.57 25.04 -0.52
C ASP A 105 6.04 25.29 -1.95
N LYS A 106 6.92 25.50 -2.93
CA LYS A 106 6.52 25.67 -4.33
C LYS A 106 5.85 24.44 -4.92
N VAL A 107 6.36 23.25 -4.59
CA VAL A 107 5.76 21.97 -5.00
C VAL A 107 4.36 21.81 -4.39
N TYR A 108 4.17 22.25 -3.14
CA TYR A 108 2.86 22.28 -2.51
C TYR A 108 1.91 23.25 -3.21
N GLU A 109 2.34 24.48 -3.48
CA GLU A 109 1.56 25.51 -4.19
C GLU A 109 1.15 25.08 -5.61
N ALA A 110 2.04 24.41 -6.34
CA ALA A 110 1.76 23.89 -7.68
C ALA A 110 0.77 22.70 -7.68
N GLY A 111 0.56 22.08 -6.51
CA GLY A 111 -0.31 20.93 -6.32
C GLY A 111 0.44 19.61 -6.44
N THR A 112 0.80 19.03 -5.30
CA THR A 112 1.52 17.75 -5.20
C THR A 112 0.87 16.63 -6.02
N MET A 113 -0.47 16.56 -6.02
CA MET A 113 -1.17 15.53 -6.76
C MET A 113 -1.16 15.71 -8.26
N LYS A 114 -1.18 16.95 -8.74
CA LYS A 114 -1.03 17.25 -10.16
C LYS A 114 0.34 16.80 -10.66
N ILE A 115 1.39 17.14 -9.89
CA ILE A 115 2.77 16.74 -10.19
C ILE A 115 2.89 15.21 -10.21
N PHE A 116 2.38 14.54 -9.17
CA PHE A 116 2.42 13.08 -9.08
C PHE A 116 1.71 12.40 -10.25
N SER A 117 0.49 12.82 -10.59
CA SER A 117 -0.26 12.22 -11.69
C SER A 117 0.40 12.41 -13.05
N GLU A 118 1.04 13.57 -13.31
CA GLU A 118 1.77 13.79 -14.57
C GLU A 118 2.99 12.86 -14.69
N ILE A 119 3.77 12.71 -13.61
CA ILE A 119 4.91 11.79 -13.56
C ILE A 119 4.44 10.34 -13.73
N SER A 120 3.34 9.95 -13.05
CA SER A 120 2.76 8.62 -13.22
C SER A 120 2.31 8.38 -14.66
N ARG A 121 1.69 9.36 -15.33
CA ARG A 121 1.31 9.25 -16.73
C ARG A 121 2.52 8.97 -17.62
N ASN A 122 3.61 9.70 -17.45
CA ASN A 122 4.85 9.47 -18.20
C ASN A 122 5.38 8.05 -17.97
N ALA A 123 5.31 7.54 -16.73
CA ALA A 123 5.71 6.18 -16.43
C ALA A 123 4.81 5.14 -17.12
N LEU A 124 3.49 5.33 -17.10
CA LEU A 124 2.55 4.42 -17.79
C LEU A 124 2.81 4.35 -19.29
N GLU A 125 3.05 5.50 -19.92
CA GLU A 125 3.31 5.60 -21.36
C GLU A 125 4.67 4.99 -21.71
N PHE A 126 5.74 5.38 -21.00
CA PHE A 126 7.09 4.92 -21.31
C PHE A 126 7.25 3.41 -21.12
N PHE A 127 6.67 2.85 -20.05
CA PHE A 127 6.76 1.41 -19.75
C PHE A 127 5.61 0.57 -20.32
N ASN A 128 4.64 1.20 -21.00
CA ASN A 128 3.44 0.56 -21.55
C ASN A 128 2.72 -0.31 -20.50
N ILE A 129 2.45 0.29 -19.34
CA ILE A 129 1.84 -0.38 -18.18
C ILE A 129 0.33 -0.54 -18.39
N ASP A 130 -0.19 -1.73 -18.10
CA ASP A 130 -1.63 -2.01 -18.18
C ASP A 130 -2.40 -1.30 -17.06
N SER A 131 -3.28 -0.39 -17.46
CA SER A 131 -4.14 0.40 -16.57
C SER A 131 -5.61 -0.08 -16.55
N SER A 132 -5.92 -1.21 -17.21
CA SER A 132 -7.28 -1.78 -17.25
C SER A 132 -7.75 -2.34 -15.89
N HIS A 133 -6.84 -2.56 -14.95
CA HIS A 133 -7.12 -3.00 -13.59
C HIS A 133 -6.62 -1.96 -12.60
N VAL A 134 -7.53 -1.37 -11.84
CA VAL A 134 -7.20 -0.31 -10.88
C VAL A 134 -7.51 -0.80 -9.48
N SER A 135 -6.50 -0.92 -8.64
CA SER A 135 -6.63 -1.27 -7.24
C SER A 135 -6.63 -0.02 -6.37
N PHE A 136 -7.62 0.11 -5.50
CA PHE A 136 -7.68 1.13 -4.48
C PHE A 136 -7.32 0.57 -3.11
N ASP A 137 -6.40 1.23 -2.42
CA ASP A 137 -6.12 0.98 -1.01
C ASP A 137 -5.78 2.29 -0.30
N THR A 138 -5.95 2.28 1.01
CA THR A 138 -5.48 3.33 1.91
C THR A 138 -4.23 2.83 2.64
N THR A 139 -3.35 3.71 3.08
CA THR A 139 -2.28 3.34 4.00
C THR A 139 -2.08 4.44 5.03
N SER A 140 -1.72 4.08 6.25
CA SER A 140 -1.48 5.06 7.32
C SER A 140 0.01 5.42 7.37
N VAL A 141 0.31 6.71 7.42
CA VAL A 141 1.66 7.20 7.72
C VAL A 141 1.69 7.72 9.14
N ASN A 142 2.46 7.05 10.00
CA ASN A 142 2.66 7.47 11.37
C ASN A 142 3.69 8.61 11.44
N VAL A 143 3.46 9.57 12.34
CA VAL A 143 4.32 10.72 12.53
C VAL A 143 4.68 10.94 13.99
N TYR A 144 5.83 11.59 14.20
CA TYR A 144 6.37 11.91 15.52
C TYR A 144 6.33 13.43 15.71
N GLY A 145 5.67 13.90 16.78
CA GLY A 145 5.55 15.32 17.09
C GLY A 145 4.14 15.77 17.48
N ASN A 146 3.99 17.04 17.86
CA ASN A 146 2.72 17.58 18.34
C ASN A 146 1.76 17.98 17.21
N TYR A 147 2.26 18.42 16.05
CA TYR A 147 1.41 18.81 14.90
C TYR A 147 0.23 19.72 15.30
N GLU A 148 0.47 20.72 16.16
CA GLU A 148 -0.60 21.52 16.79
C GLU A 148 -1.48 22.23 15.76
N HIS A 149 -0.85 22.76 14.70
CA HIS A 149 -1.51 23.40 13.56
C HIS A 149 -2.31 22.45 12.66
N TYR A 150 -2.07 21.15 12.76
CA TYR A 150 -2.76 20.10 11.99
C TYR A 150 -3.58 19.19 12.89
N SER A 151 -3.82 19.60 14.14
CA SER A 151 -4.60 18.80 15.06
C SER A 151 -6.06 18.75 14.64
N LYS A 152 -6.78 17.72 15.09
CA LYS A 152 -8.22 17.54 14.78
C LYS A 152 -9.10 18.72 15.21
N ASP A 153 -8.62 19.51 16.17
CA ASP A 153 -9.34 20.62 16.82
C ASP A 153 -9.15 21.95 16.07
N VAL A 154 -8.25 22.01 15.08
CA VAL A 154 -8.10 23.16 14.18
C VAL A 154 -9.09 22.99 13.02
N GLU A 155 -10.06 23.90 12.90
CA GLU A 155 -11.12 23.81 11.87
C GLU A 155 -10.55 23.97 10.45
N ASP A 156 -9.68 24.95 10.24
CA ASP A 156 -9.13 25.31 8.92
C ASP A 156 -7.83 24.55 8.56
N ALA A 157 -7.52 23.46 9.27
CA ALA A 157 -6.34 22.66 8.94
C ALA A 157 -6.55 21.96 7.59
N SER A 158 -5.58 22.11 6.68
CA SER A 158 -5.61 21.46 5.36
C SER A 158 -5.53 19.93 5.42
N LEU A 159 -5.07 19.39 6.55
CA LEU A 159 -4.99 17.97 6.86
C LEU A 159 -5.07 17.77 8.37
N LYS A 160 -5.88 16.82 8.85
CA LYS A 160 -5.97 16.50 10.27
C LYS A 160 -5.06 15.32 10.61
N ILE A 161 -3.93 15.64 11.26
CA ILE A 161 -2.97 14.68 11.80
C ILE A 161 -3.39 14.31 13.23
N THR A 162 -3.92 13.11 13.40
CA THR A 162 -4.54 12.64 14.66
C THR A 162 -4.32 11.14 14.86
N ASN A 163 -4.59 10.63 16.06
CA ASN A 163 -4.66 9.18 16.29
C ASN A 163 -5.86 8.57 15.55
N GLY A 164 -5.69 7.33 15.10
CA GLY A 164 -6.73 6.55 14.42
C GLY A 164 -6.38 5.06 14.39
N TYR A 165 -7.04 4.32 13.51
CA TYR A 165 -6.68 2.93 13.26
C TYR A 165 -5.37 2.87 12.47
N SER A 166 -4.28 2.46 13.12
CA SER A 166 -2.95 2.37 12.53
C SER A 166 -2.72 1.02 11.87
N LYS A 167 -2.46 1.00 10.55
CA LYS A 167 -2.16 -0.25 9.81
C LYS A 167 -0.82 -0.86 10.25
N ASP A 168 0.08 -0.05 10.80
CA ASP A 168 1.36 -0.47 11.41
C ASP A 168 1.22 -0.88 12.88
N HIS A 169 0.00 -0.95 13.41
CA HIS A 169 -0.28 -1.33 14.80
C HIS A 169 0.37 -0.38 15.83
N ARG A 170 0.43 0.92 15.53
CA ARG A 170 0.95 2.00 16.40
C ARG A 170 -0.13 3.03 16.76
N PRO A 171 -1.18 2.64 17.50
CA PRO A 171 -2.28 3.56 17.85
C PRO A 171 -1.83 4.73 18.76
N ASP A 172 -0.66 4.60 19.38
CA ASP A 172 -0.03 5.64 20.20
C ASP A 172 0.47 6.83 19.37
N LEU A 173 0.77 6.62 18.08
CA LEU A 173 1.25 7.67 17.19
C LEU A 173 0.10 8.39 16.50
N LYS A 174 0.31 9.67 16.22
CA LYS A 174 -0.53 10.42 15.28
C LYS A 174 -0.24 9.93 13.87
N GLN A 175 -1.23 10.03 13.01
CA GLN A 175 -1.13 9.60 11.62
C GLN A 175 -1.91 10.53 10.69
N PHE A 176 -1.60 10.41 9.41
CA PHE A 176 -2.50 10.75 8.31
C PHE A 176 -2.62 9.53 7.40
N LEU A 177 -3.64 9.51 6.54
CA LEU A 177 -3.83 8.44 5.58
C LEU A 177 -3.38 8.89 4.19
N ILE A 178 -2.90 7.95 3.39
CA ILE A 178 -2.68 8.14 1.96
C ILE A 178 -3.59 7.16 1.25
N SER A 179 -4.54 7.67 0.49
CA SER A 179 -5.36 6.88 -0.42
C SER A 179 -4.67 6.80 -1.77
N MET A 180 -4.53 5.62 -2.38
CA MET A 180 -3.86 5.46 -3.66
C MET A 180 -4.68 4.61 -4.62
N LEU A 181 -4.66 5.00 -5.89
CA LEU A 181 -5.05 4.14 -7.01
C LEU A 181 -3.78 3.59 -7.63
N CYS A 182 -3.68 2.28 -7.68
CA CYS A 182 -2.56 1.55 -8.25
C CYS A 182 -3.01 0.72 -9.46
N VAL A 183 -2.15 0.62 -10.46
CA VAL A 183 -2.32 -0.29 -11.60
C VAL A 183 -1.19 -1.31 -11.63
N ASP A 184 -1.36 -2.35 -12.44
CA ASP A 184 -0.40 -3.45 -12.61
C ASP A 184 0.17 -3.97 -11.27
N GLY A 185 -0.74 -4.16 -10.31
CA GLY A 185 -0.45 -4.67 -8.98
C GLY A 185 -0.08 -3.61 -7.94
N ASN A 186 0.92 -2.75 -8.22
CA ASN A 186 1.47 -1.86 -7.19
C ASN A 186 2.02 -0.52 -7.70
N ILE A 187 1.72 -0.12 -8.93
CA ILE A 187 2.22 1.13 -9.51
C ILE A 187 1.19 2.24 -9.23
N PRO A 188 1.48 3.22 -8.37
CA PRO A 188 0.53 4.26 -8.03
C PRO A 188 0.40 5.29 -9.18
N ILE A 189 -0.85 5.55 -9.59
CA ILE A 189 -1.20 6.49 -10.66
C ILE A 189 -1.91 7.73 -10.14
N PHE A 190 -2.50 7.60 -8.95
CA PHE A 190 -3.14 8.69 -8.24
C PHE A 190 -3.05 8.43 -6.74
N GLY A 191 -3.07 9.52 -5.98
CA GLY A 191 -2.93 9.54 -4.54
C GLY A 191 -3.74 10.68 -3.94
N LYS A 192 -3.98 10.64 -2.64
CA LYS A 192 -4.42 11.82 -1.89
C LYS A 192 -4.09 11.60 -0.42
N THR A 193 -3.70 12.68 0.26
CA THR A 193 -3.61 12.68 1.71
C THR A 193 -4.99 12.89 2.31
N GLU A 194 -5.36 12.02 3.24
CA GLU A 194 -6.63 12.03 3.94
C GLU A 194 -6.40 12.15 5.44
N ASP A 195 -7.39 12.67 6.17
CA ASP A 195 -7.31 12.83 7.62
C ASP A 195 -6.97 11.50 8.32
N GLY A 196 -6.20 11.57 9.40
CA GLY A 196 -5.68 10.39 10.12
C GLY A 196 -6.73 9.46 10.72
N ASN A 197 -7.97 9.92 10.83
CA ASN A 197 -9.13 9.15 11.29
C ASN A 197 -10.22 9.03 10.22
N ALA A 198 -9.92 9.33 8.96
CA ALA A 198 -10.87 9.18 7.86
C ALA A 198 -11.29 7.71 7.74
N SER A 199 -12.58 7.49 7.47
CA SER A 199 -13.13 6.15 7.29
C SER A 199 -12.89 5.69 5.85
N ASP A 200 -12.32 4.49 5.68
CA ASP A 200 -12.10 3.89 4.35
C ASP A 200 -13.36 3.87 3.48
N LYS A 201 -14.56 3.75 4.08
CA LYS A 201 -15.83 3.82 3.33
C LYS A 201 -16.05 5.19 2.70
N LYS A 202 -15.79 6.26 3.44
CA LYS A 202 -15.93 7.65 2.96
C LYS A 202 -14.85 8.00 1.94
N VAL A 203 -13.62 7.54 2.18
CA VAL A 203 -12.51 7.74 1.24
C VAL A 203 -12.82 7.04 -0.09
N ASN A 204 -13.29 5.79 -0.06
CA ASN A 204 -13.74 5.07 -1.26
C ASN A 204 -14.81 5.86 -2.02
N ASN A 205 -15.83 6.38 -1.32
CA ASN A 205 -16.90 7.15 -1.95
C ASN A 205 -16.36 8.39 -2.67
N ALA A 206 -15.50 9.16 -2.00
CA ALA A 206 -14.90 10.36 -2.56
C ALA A 206 -14.05 10.05 -3.81
N VAL A 207 -13.26 8.98 -3.76
CA VAL A 207 -12.43 8.55 -4.89
C VAL A 207 -13.29 8.09 -6.07
N LEU A 208 -14.34 7.29 -5.81
CA LEU A 208 -15.29 6.85 -6.83
C LEU A 208 -15.98 8.02 -7.54
N SER A 209 -16.37 9.08 -6.80
CA SER A 209 -17.01 10.26 -7.40
C SER A 209 -16.14 10.99 -8.43
N HIS A 210 -14.82 10.77 -8.38
CA HIS A 210 -13.88 11.40 -9.29
C HIS A 210 -13.15 10.41 -10.22
N ILE A 211 -13.34 9.10 -10.05
CA ILE A 211 -12.51 8.10 -10.72
C ILE A 211 -12.63 8.18 -12.24
N SER A 212 -13.82 8.39 -12.80
CA SER A 212 -13.98 8.50 -14.26
C SER A 212 -13.18 9.66 -14.85
N LYS A 213 -13.07 10.78 -14.13
CA LYS A 213 -12.26 11.93 -14.56
C LYS A 213 -10.78 11.56 -14.55
N HIS A 214 -10.29 11.00 -13.45
CA HIS A 214 -8.89 10.59 -13.32
C HIS A 214 -8.52 9.54 -14.38
N MET A 215 -9.37 8.55 -14.61
CA MET A 215 -9.13 7.52 -15.63
C MET A 215 -9.14 8.10 -17.04
N SER A 216 -10.02 9.06 -17.33
CA SER A 216 -10.03 9.74 -18.63
C SER A 216 -8.76 10.57 -18.89
N GLU A 217 -8.19 11.19 -17.85
CA GLU A 217 -6.90 11.90 -17.94
C GLU A 217 -5.73 10.94 -18.24
N HIS A 218 -5.89 9.66 -17.91
CA HIS A 218 -4.93 8.59 -18.22
C HIS A 218 -5.30 7.79 -19.48
N GLY A 219 -6.20 8.32 -20.33
CA GLY A 219 -6.54 7.74 -21.63
C GLY A 219 -7.52 6.55 -21.58
N LEU A 220 -8.16 6.30 -20.44
CA LEU A 220 -9.15 5.22 -20.30
C LEU A 220 -10.58 5.76 -20.35
N GLU A 221 -11.37 5.20 -21.27
CA GLU A 221 -12.80 5.51 -21.37
C GLU A 221 -13.60 4.97 -20.17
N LYS A 222 -14.79 5.53 -19.95
CA LYS A 222 -15.72 5.02 -18.92
C LYS A 222 -16.04 3.55 -19.21
N GLY A 223 -15.89 2.71 -18.20
CA GLY A 223 -16.11 1.25 -18.31
C GLY A 223 -14.95 0.46 -18.93
N ALA A 224 -13.84 1.11 -19.30
CA ALA A 224 -12.64 0.46 -19.82
C ALA A 224 -11.74 -0.14 -18.73
N PHE A 225 -12.10 0.02 -17.45
CA PHE A 225 -11.32 -0.47 -16.32
C PHE A 225 -12.17 -1.26 -15.32
N ILE A 226 -11.49 -2.10 -14.53
CA ILE A 226 -12.07 -2.84 -13.41
C ILE A 226 -11.54 -2.24 -12.11
N TYR A 227 -12.45 -1.75 -11.26
CA TYR A 227 -12.12 -1.20 -9.95
C TYR A 227 -12.03 -2.30 -8.90
N ILE A 228 -10.85 -2.47 -8.31
CA ILE A 228 -10.56 -3.49 -7.32
C ILE A 228 -10.38 -2.78 -5.98
N ALA A 229 -11.17 -3.13 -4.98
CA ALA A 229 -11.00 -2.53 -3.65
C ALA A 229 -11.32 -3.54 -2.54
N ASP A 230 -10.93 -3.17 -1.34
CA ASP A 230 -11.19 -3.97 -0.15
C ASP A 230 -12.70 -4.07 0.16
N SER A 231 -12.99 -4.79 1.25
CA SER A 231 -14.37 -5.05 1.65
C SER A 231 -15.13 -3.80 2.13
N ALA A 232 -14.44 -2.68 2.41
CA ALA A 232 -15.09 -1.41 2.75
C ALA A 232 -15.80 -0.79 1.55
N LEU A 233 -15.51 -1.23 0.32
CA LEU A 233 -16.29 -0.90 -0.87
C LEU A 233 -17.76 -1.30 -0.72
N VAL A 234 -18.06 -2.40 0.00
CA VAL A 234 -19.41 -2.95 0.13
C VAL A 234 -20.24 -2.15 1.13
N SER A 235 -20.67 -0.96 0.69
CA SER A 235 -21.66 -0.11 1.34
C SER A 235 -22.68 0.39 0.31
N GLU A 236 -23.88 0.75 0.77
CA GLU A 236 -24.97 1.19 -0.12
C GLU A 236 -24.56 2.41 -0.95
N ASP A 237 -23.93 3.40 -0.33
CA ASP A 237 -23.52 4.64 -1.00
C ASP A 237 -22.44 4.38 -2.06
N ASN A 238 -21.44 3.55 -1.74
CA ASN A 238 -20.37 3.21 -2.70
C ASN A 238 -20.90 2.40 -3.89
N LEU A 239 -21.77 1.42 -3.64
CA LEU A 239 -22.36 0.62 -4.71
C LEU A 239 -23.30 1.43 -5.60
N LYS A 240 -23.97 2.45 -5.06
CA LYS A 240 -24.73 3.43 -5.85
C LYS A 240 -23.81 4.29 -6.72
N GLU A 241 -22.69 4.76 -6.17
CA GLU A 241 -21.74 5.62 -6.86
C GLU A 241 -21.03 4.91 -8.03
N ILE A 242 -20.66 3.63 -7.86
CA ILE A 242 -20.08 2.81 -8.95
C ILE A 242 -21.03 2.72 -10.15
N GLY A 243 -22.33 2.64 -9.88
CA GLY A 243 -23.35 2.51 -10.91
C GLY A 243 -23.27 1.18 -11.68
N GLU A 244 -23.87 1.15 -12.87
CA GLU A 244 -23.92 -0.05 -13.73
C GLU A 244 -22.79 -0.07 -14.79
N GLU A 245 -22.15 1.08 -15.05
CA GLU A 245 -21.14 1.22 -16.10
C GLU A 245 -19.74 0.76 -15.64
N THR A 246 -19.45 0.89 -14.35
CA THR A 246 -18.12 0.58 -13.79
C THR A 246 -18.08 -0.85 -13.27
N LYS A 247 -17.21 -1.68 -13.85
CA LYS A 247 -16.97 -3.04 -13.34
C LYS A 247 -16.11 -2.96 -12.08
N PHE A 248 -16.41 -3.82 -11.09
CA PHE A 248 -15.63 -3.86 -9.87
C PHE A 248 -15.42 -5.29 -9.33
N ILE A 249 -14.38 -5.45 -8.53
CA ILE A 249 -14.09 -6.65 -7.75
C ILE A 249 -13.85 -6.22 -6.30
N THR A 250 -14.60 -6.80 -5.37
CA THR A 250 -14.40 -6.58 -3.94
C THR A 250 -14.68 -7.85 -3.17
N ARG A 251 -14.10 -7.94 -1.98
CA ARG A 251 -14.42 -9.00 -1.04
C ARG A 251 -15.72 -8.68 -0.31
N LEU A 252 -16.72 -9.55 -0.42
CA LEU A 252 -17.93 -9.47 0.40
C LEU A 252 -17.56 -9.66 1.90
N PRO A 253 -17.84 -8.68 2.78
CA PRO A 253 -17.56 -8.83 4.21
C PRO A 253 -18.35 -9.97 4.83
N ALA A 254 -17.72 -10.70 5.76
CA ALA A 254 -18.36 -11.81 6.49
C ALA A 254 -19.51 -11.35 7.41
N THR A 255 -19.70 -10.04 7.59
CA THR A 255 -20.84 -9.47 8.33
C THR A 255 -22.16 -9.59 7.57
N TYR A 256 -22.12 -9.80 6.25
CA TYR A 256 -23.32 -10.01 5.43
C TYR A 256 -23.74 -11.47 5.47
N LYS A 257 -25.01 -11.73 5.78
CA LYS A 257 -25.58 -13.10 5.78
C LYS A 257 -25.42 -13.80 4.44
N GLU A 258 -25.49 -13.04 3.34
CA GLU A 258 -25.25 -13.51 1.98
C GLU A 258 -23.87 -14.17 1.81
N CYS A 259 -22.85 -13.69 2.52
CA CYS A 259 -21.51 -14.28 2.47
C CYS A 259 -21.52 -15.72 2.98
N GLU A 260 -22.12 -15.95 4.16
CA GLU A 260 -22.24 -17.28 4.75
C GLU A 260 -23.15 -18.19 3.93
N ARG A 261 -24.26 -17.65 3.41
CA ARG A 261 -25.21 -18.38 2.56
C ARG A 261 -24.51 -18.97 1.34
N VAL A 262 -23.82 -18.14 0.55
CA VAL A 262 -23.19 -18.59 -0.70
C VAL A 262 -21.99 -19.50 -0.45
N ILE A 263 -21.24 -19.30 0.65
CA ILE A 263 -20.20 -20.26 1.06
C ILE A 263 -20.81 -21.62 1.39
N SER A 264 -21.91 -21.65 2.12
CA SER A 264 -22.60 -22.90 2.51
C SER A 264 -23.16 -23.62 1.30
N GLU A 265 -23.75 -22.87 0.37
CA GLU A 265 -24.22 -23.35 -0.93
C GLU A 265 -23.09 -24.01 -1.72
N ALA A 266 -21.96 -23.31 -1.92
CA ALA A 266 -20.79 -23.82 -2.64
C ALA A 266 -20.26 -25.14 -2.05
N VAL A 267 -20.19 -25.24 -0.72
CA VAL A 267 -19.76 -26.45 -0.02
C VAL A 267 -20.75 -27.61 -0.19
N SER A 268 -22.05 -27.30 -0.18
CA SER A 268 -23.11 -28.31 -0.32
C SER A 268 -23.24 -28.85 -1.74
N GLU A 269 -23.19 -27.98 -2.75
CA GLU A 269 -23.38 -28.37 -4.16
C GLU A 269 -22.19 -29.13 -4.72
N LYS A 270 -20.98 -28.88 -4.21
CA LYS A 270 -19.71 -29.50 -4.64
C LYS A 270 -19.37 -29.33 -6.13
N LYS A 271 -20.01 -28.40 -6.84
CA LYS A 271 -19.74 -28.06 -8.25
C LYS A 271 -18.59 -27.06 -8.38
N TRP A 272 -17.44 -27.38 -7.80
CA TRP A 272 -16.27 -26.52 -7.85
C TRP A 272 -15.59 -26.59 -9.21
N GLU A 273 -15.33 -25.45 -9.81
CA GLU A 273 -14.48 -25.32 -11.00
C GLU A 273 -13.02 -25.24 -10.58
N ASP A 274 -12.16 -26.03 -11.23
CA ASP A 274 -10.72 -26.00 -10.95
C ASP A 274 -10.06 -24.82 -11.68
N ILE A 275 -9.54 -23.87 -10.91
CA ILE A 275 -8.81 -22.71 -11.42
C ILE A 275 -7.32 -23.04 -11.56
N GLY A 276 -6.82 -23.99 -10.76
CA GLY A 276 -5.42 -24.39 -10.77
C GLY A 276 -4.51 -23.42 -10.02
N VAL A 277 -3.25 -23.31 -10.45
CA VAL A 277 -2.21 -22.52 -9.78
C VAL A 277 -2.05 -21.18 -10.47
N LEU A 278 -2.27 -20.09 -9.73
CA LEU A 278 -2.17 -18.72 -10.24
C LEU A 278 -0.82 -18.04 -9.95
N SER A 279 0.09 -18.71 -9.22
CA SER A 279 1.38 -18.11 -8.87
C SER A 279 2.31 -18.03 -10.08
N ILE A 280 2.81 -16.84 -10.37
CA ILE A 280 3.81 -16.59 -11.42
C ILE A 280 5.15 -17.27 -11.06
N THR A 281 5.52 -17.26 -9.78
CA THR A 281 6.76 -17.86 -9.28
C THR A 281 6.66 -19.38 -9.20
N LYS A 282 7.71 -20.09 -9.63
CA LYS A 282 7.79 -21.55 -9.50
C LYS A 282 7.71 -21.99 -8.04
N ALA A 283 6.93 -23.05 -7.80
CA ALA A 283 6.84 -23.67 -6.49
C ALA A 283 8.22 -24.18 -6.03
N THR A 284 8.49 -24.04 -4.74
CA THR A 284 9.66 -24.64 -4.10
C THR A 284 9.22 -25.60 -3.02
N LYS A 285 10.12 -26.48 -2.56
CA LYS A 285 9.83 -27.42 -1.46
C LYS A 285 9.32 -26.71 -0.20
N ASN A 286 9.83 -25.50 0.08
CA ASN A 286 9.45 -24.70 1.25
C ASN A 286 8.25 -23.77 1.00
N ARG A 287 7.89 -23.53 -0.26
CA ARG A 287 6.72 -22.74 -0.68
C ARG A 287 5.98 -23.49 -1.79
N PRO A 288 5.16 -24.50 -1.43
CA PRO A 288 4.38 -25.23 -2.43
C PRO A 288 3.39 -24.29 -3.12
N ALA A 289 3.09 -24.57 -4.39
CA ALA A 289 2.08 -23.84 -5.13
C ALA A 289 0.71 -23.96 -4.43
N THR A 290 -0.02 -22.85 -4.41
CA THR A 290 -1.42 -22.84 -3.97
C THR A 290 -2.30 -23.04 -5.19
N SER A 291 -3.12 -24.08 -5.13
CA SER A 291 -4.20 -24.30 -6.10
C SER A 291 -5.51 -23.67 -5.61
N TYR A 292 -6.29 -23.18 -6.57
CA TYR A 292 -7.55 -22.50 -6.35
C TYR A 292 -8.69 -23.23 -7.02
N LYS A 293 -9.88 -23.14 -6.42
CA LYS A 293 -11.14 -23.57 -6.99
C LYS A 293 -12.18 -22.48 -6.84
N GLY A 294 -13.06 -22.36 -7.83
CA GLY A 294 -14.13 -21.37 -7.87
C GLY A 294 -15.50 -22.02 -7.78
N TYR A 295 -16.45 -21.30 -7.21
CA TYR A 295 -17.88 -21.59 -7.35
C TYR A 295 -18.61 -20.27 -7.57
N GLU A 296 -19.41 -20.20 -8.63
CA GLU A 296 -20.15 -19.01 -9.00
C GLU A 296 -21.60 -19.09 -8.52
N SER A 297 -22.10 -17.99 -7.97
CA SER A 297 -23.50 -17.82 -7.54
C SER A 297 -23.88 -16.34 -7.62
N GLU A 298 -25.05 -15.99 -7.11
CA GLU A 298 -25.54 -14.61 -7.01
C GLU A 298 -25.77 -14.23 -5.55
N VAL A 299 -25.52 -12.97 -5.20
CA VAL A 299 -25.91 -12.36 -3.92
C VAL A 299 -26.79 -11.16 -4.16
N GLU A 300 -27.72 -10.91 -3.25
CA GLU A 300 -28.54 -9.69 -3.27
C GLU A 300 -28.07 -8.72 -2.18
N LEU A 301 -27.62 -7.53 -2.58
CA LEU A 301 -27.21 -6.46 -1.69
C LEU A 301 -28.02 -5.20 -2.03
N TYR A 302 -28.70 -4.62 -1.05
CA TYR A 302 -29.45 -3.37 -1.20
C TYR A 302 -30.48 -3.39 -2.37
N GLY A 303 -31.15 -4.54 -2.57
CA GLY A 303 -32.14 -4.72 -3.63
C GLY A 303 -31.57 -4.88 -5.04
N LYS A 304 -30.24 -5.05 -5.18
CA LYS A 304 -29.57 -5.36 -6.43
C LYS A 304 -28.85 -6.70 -6.35
N LYS A 305 -28.86 -7.44 -7.46
CA LYS A 305 -28.12 -8.68 -7.61
C LYS A 305 -26.69 -8.43 -8.08
N TYR A 306 -25.75 -9.14 -7.48
CA TYR A 306 -24.34 -9.13 -7.85
C TYR A 306 -23.84 -10.55 -8.08
N ARG A 307 -22.96 -10.70 -9.06
CA ARG A 307 -22.22 -11.95 -9.28
C ARG A 307 -21.29 -12.19 -8.08
N ALA A 308 -21.39 -13.37 -7.49
CA ALA A 308 -20.53 -13.80 -6.39
C ALA A 308 -19.68 -14.99 -6.82
N VAL A 309 -18.39 -14.94 -6.48
CA VAL A 309 -17.46 -16.05 -6.73
C VAL A 309 -16.84 -16.47 -5.40
N VAL A 310 -17.13 -17.70 -4.97
CA VAL A 310 -16.49 -18.30 -3.80
C VAL A 310 -15.17 -18.90 -4.24
N ILE A 311 -14.08 -18.40 -3.65
CA ILE A 311 -12.73 -18.90 -3.91
C ILE A 311 -12.27 -19.79 -2.76
N HIS A 312 -11.91 -21.02 -3.11
CA HIS A 312 -11.32 -21.99 -2.20
C HIS A 312 -9.83 -22.15 -2.51
N SER A 313 -8.96 -22.07 -1.50
CA SER A 313 -7.51 -22.21 -1.67
C SER A 313 -6.92 -23.30 -0.79
N SER A 314 -6.07 -24.15 -1.39
CA SER A 314 -5.45 -25.30 -0.69
C SER A 314 -4.49 -24.89 0.45
N ALA A 315 -4.00 -23.64 0.44
CA ALA A 315 -3.16 -23.11 1.52
C ALA A 315 -3.97 -22.59 2.72
N HIS A 316 -5.13 -21.97 2.48
CA HIS A 316 -5.98 -21.47 3.57
C HIS A 316 -6.63 -22.64 4.34
N ASP A 317 -6.95 -23.73 3.67
CA ASP A 317 -7.44 -24.96 4.30
C ASP A 317 -6.50 -25.47 5.37
N LYS A 318 -5.21 -25.61 5.06
CA LYS A 318 -4.23 -26.14 6.03
C LYS A 318 -4.12 -25.26 7.27
N ARG A 319 -4.22 -23.93 7.12
CA ARG A 319 -4.18 -23.01 8.27
C ARG A 319 -5.45 -23.13 9.11
N ARG A 320 -6.62 -23.14 8.47
CA ARG A 320 -7.92 -23.22 9.15
C ARG A 320 -8.15 -24.60 9.79
N GLN A 321 -7.76 -25.68 9.11
CA GLN A 321 -7.75 -27.05 9.66
C GLN A 321 -6.90 -27.12 10.92
N LYS A 322 -5.66 -26.60 10.91
CA LYS A 322 -4.82 -26.55 12.11
C LYS A 322 -5.47 -25.77 13.25
N LYS A 323 -6.19 -24.68 12.96
CA LYS A 323 -6.93 -23.94 13.99
C LYS A 323 -8.08 -24.78 14.56
N ILE A 324 -8.90 -25.38 13.70
CA ILE A 324 -10.02 -26.25 14.10
C ILE A 324 -9.51 -27.46 14.90
N GLU A 325 -8.43 -28.11 14.47
CA GLU A 325 -7.80 -29.21 15.19
C GLU A 325 -7.30 -28.80 16.58
N ARG A 326 -6.72 -27.58 16.71
CA ARG A 326 -6.32 -27.03 18.00
C ARG A 326 -7.52 -26.76 18.91
N GLU A 327 -8.59 -26.18 18.37
CA GLU A 327 -9.83 -25.93 19.12
C GLU A 327 -10.49 -27.25 19.55
N LEU A 328 -10.57 -28.25 18.66
CA LEU A 328 -11.07 -29.59 18.99
C LEU A 328 -10.22 -30.27 20.05
N LYS A 329 -8.88 -30.16 19.96
CA LYS A 329 -7.97 -30.71 20.97
C LYS A 329 -8.18 -30.03 22.32
N SER A 330 -8.28 -28.70 22.35
CA SER A 330 -8.52 -27.94 23.58
C SER A 330 -9.87 -28.29 24.21
N ASN A 331 -10.94 -28.37 23.41
CA ASN A 331 -12.27 -28.78 23.88
C ASN A 331 -12.26 -30.22 24.41
N LYS A 332 -11.55 -31.14 23.74
CA LYS A 332 -11.39 -32.52 24.19
C LYS A 332 -10.65 -32.58 25.53
N GLU A 333 -9.55 -31.85 25.69
CA GLU A 333 -8.80 -31.78 26.94
C GLU A 333 -9.65 -31.20 28.09
N LEU A 334 -10.46 -30.18 27.80
CA LEU A 334 -11.40 -29.60 28.76
C LEU A 334 -12.43 -30.65 29.22
N LEU A 335 -13.10 -31.31 28.27
CA LEU A 335 -14.08 -32.36 28.53
C LEU A 335 -13.47 -33.57 29.27
N GLU A 336 -12.24 -33.98 28.94
CA GLU A 336 -11.55 -35.04 29.66
C GLU A 336 -11.20 -34.63 31.10
N SER A 337 -10.86 -33.36 31.32
CA SER A 337 -10.61 -32.84 32.66
C SER A 337 -11.87 -32.78 33.51
N GLU A 338 -12.99 -32.35 32.94
CA GLU A 338 -14.31 -32.33 33.59
C GLU A 338 -14.78 -33.75 33.88
N LYS A 339 -14.66 -34.65 32.91
CA LYS A 339 -14.94 -36.08 33.10
C LYS A 339 -14.12 -36.65 34.25
N LYS A 340 -12.82 -36.36 34.34
CA LYS A 340 -11.97 -36.82 35.46
C LYS A 340 -12.40 -36.24 36.80
N LYS A 341 -12.81 -34.97 36.86
CA LYS A 341 -13.34 -34.35 38.09
C LYS A 341 -14.63 -35.04 38.55
N ILE A 342 -15.57 -35.25 37.64
CA ILE A 342 -16.84 -35.94 37.92
C ILE A 342 -16.58 -37.40 38.34
N THR A 343 -15.69 -38.11 37.65
CA THR A 343 -15.39 -39.52 37.94
C THR A 343 -14.70 -39.72 39.30
N LYS A 344 -13.97 -38.71 39.78
CA LYS A 344 -13.33 -38.73 41.12
C LYS A 344 -14.25 -38.27 42.25
N LYS A 345 -15.41 -37.70 41.93
CA LYS A 345 -16.37 -37.23 42.93
C LYS A 345 -17.15 -38.44 43.43
N GLU A 346 -16.89 -38.85 44.66
CA GLU A 346 -17.70 -39.86 45.33
C GLU A 346 -19.01 -39.23 45.78
N PHE A 347 -20.12 -39.83 45.36
CA PHE A 347 -21.46 -39.40 45.77
C PHE A 347 -21.96 -40.32 46.87
N PHE A 348 -22.49 -39.75 47.95
CA PHE A 348 -22.96 -40.50 49.11
C PHE A 348 -24.20 -41.36 48.79
N CYS A 349 -25.00 -40.95 47.81
CA CYS A 349 -26.10 -41.77 47.31
C CYS A 349 -26.41 -41.54 45.82
N LYS A 350 -27.19 -42.45 45.23
CA LYS A 350 -27.62 -42.36 43.82
C LYS A 350 -28.40 -41.08 43.51
N ARG A 351 -29.13 -40.54 44.49
CA ARG A 351 -29.92 -39.31 44.35
C ARG A 351 -29.03 -38.08 44.17
N ASP A 352 -27.96 -37.96 44.94
CA ASP A 352 -26.99 -36.86 44.84
C ASP A 352 -26.29 -36.85 43.46
N ALA A 353 -25.93 -38.04 42.95
CA ALA A 353 -25.35 -38.19 41.63
C ALA A 353 -26.33 -37.79 40.50
N THR A 354 -27.64 -38.01 40.69
CA THR A 354 -28.65 -37.65 39.68
C THR A 354 -29.07 -36.18 39.72
N GLU A 355 -28.91 -35.48 40.84
CA GLU A 355 -29.13 -34.03 40.91
C GLU A 355 -27.99 -33.26 40.25
N GLU A 356 -26.73 -33.67 40.44
CA GLU A 356 -25.58 -33.05 39.76
C GLU A 356 -25.65 -33.21 38.23
N LEU A 357 -26.13 -34.35 37.73
CA LEU A 357 -26.34 -34.60 36.30
C LEU A 357 -27.41 -33.70 35.66
N LYS A 358 -28.31 -33.11 36.45
CA LYS A 358 -29.36 -32.20 35.96
C LYS A 358 -28.95 -30.72 35.97
N GLY A 359 -27.82 -30.40 36.60
CA GLY A 359 -27.29 -29.03 36.71
C GLY A 359 -26.19 -28.68 35.70
N VAL A 360 -25.73 -29.66 34.91
CA VAL A 360 -24.89 -29.50 33.71
C VAL A 360 -25.77 -29.49 32.48
#